data_AF-A0A2G5VWD6-F1
#
_entry.id   AF-A0A2G5VWD6-F1
#
_cell.length_a   1.000
_cell.length_b   1.000
_cell.length_c   1.000
_cell.angle_alpha   90.00
_cell.angle_beta   90.00
_cell.angle_gamma   90.00
#
_symmetry.space_group_name_H-M   'P 1'
#
loop_
_entity.id
_entity.type
_entity.pdbx_description
1 polymer ?
#
loop_
_entity_poly.entity_id
_entity_poly.type
_entity_poly.pdbx_seq_one_letter_code
_entity_poly.pdbx_strand_id
1 'polypeptide(L)'
;MILRVVEAILGLALLGYSLSEIGTNPVWWAYVPVYIVPAVLAIIQMPRNVTWRTLSSISIVVGGFYSTFLMWTFSSVESTPTINLEEAKNIPPIALGAFLISFIRLTNEKVTQPVHYVRTSIILFVAIITLYAFIAYFPF
;
A
#
# COMPACT_ATOMS: atom_id res chain seq x y z
N MET A 1 -2.09 11.21 19.04
CA MET A 1 -1.23 12.23 18.41
C MET A 1 0.05 11.60 17.84
N ILE A 2 0.80 10.84 18.65
CA ILE A 2 2.01 10.11 18.21
C ILE A 2 1.77 9.24 16.97
N LEU A 3 0.68 8.44 16.96
CA LEU A 3 0.37 7.55 15.83
C LEU A 3 0.26 8.29 14.48
N ARG A 4 -0.45 9.41 14.46
CA ARG A 4 -0.60 10.24 13.25
C ARG A 4 0.72 10.83 12.76
N VAL A 5 1.61 11.17 13.69
CA VAL A 5 2.95 11.68 13.35
C VAL A 5 3.76 10.56 12.70
N VAL A 6 3.73 9.35 13.25
CA VAL A 6 4.40 8.18 12.65
C VAL A 6 3.84 7.87 11.26
N GLU A 7 2.51 7.85 11.11
CA GLU A 7 1.83 7.64 9.83
C GLU A 7 2.23 8.69 8.78
N ALA A 8 2.31 9.97 9.18
CA ALA A 8 2.74 11.06 8.32
C ALA A 8 4.23 10.97 7.95
N ILE A 9 5.10 10.56 8.88
CA ILE A 9 6.53 10.34 8.61
C ILE A 9 6.71 9.20 7.60
N LEU A 10 6.00 8.08 7.79
CA LEU A 10 6.03 6.96 6.85
C LEU A 10 5.46 7.36 5.48
N GLY A 11 4.39 8.14 5.45
CA GLY A 11 3.83 8.71 4.22
C GLY A 11 4.82 9.64 3.50
N LEU A 12 5.51 10.51 4.23
CA LEU A 12 6.55 11.39 3.68
C LEU A 12 7.75 10.61 3.15
N ALA A 13 8.20 9.56 3.84
CA ALA A 13 9.27 8.70 3.38
C ALA A 13 8.89 7.99 2.07
N LEU A 14 7.67 7.44 1.99
CA LEU A 14 7.15 6.79 0.79
C LEU A 14 6.99 7.78 -0.38
N LEU A 15 6.58 9.02 -0.08
CA LEU A 15 6.48 10.09 -1.05
C LEU A 15 7.86 10.50 -1.57
N GLY A 16 8.85 10.66 -0.69
CA GLY A 16 10.24 10.93 -1.08
C GLY A 16 10.81 9.83 -1.98
N TYR A 17 10.56 8.56 -1.63
CA TYR A 17 10.93 7.42 -2.46
C TYR A 17 10.24 7.47 -3.85
N SER A 18 8.95 7.79 -3.89
CA SER A 18 8.20 7.92 -5.15
C SER A 18 8.76 8.97 -6.09
N LEU A 19 9.17 10.12 -5.55
CA LEU A 19 9.77 11.20 -6.32
C LEU A 19 11.14 10.82 -6.86
N SER A 20 11.92 10.05 -6.09
CA SER A 20 13.19 9.48 -6.56
C SER A 20 12.97 8.53 -7.74
N GLU A 21 12.03 7.59 -7.62
CA GLU A 21 11.73 6.60 -8.67
C GLU A 21 11.24 7.23 -9.97
N ILE A 22 10.45 8.31 -9.91
CA ILE A 22 10.05 9.08 -11.11
C ILE A 22 11.26 9.59 -11.88
N GLY A 23 12.34 9.97 -11.19
CA GLY A 23 13.56 10.50 -11.80
C GLY A 23 14.53 9.43 -12.30
N THR A 24 14.50 8.21 -11.76
CA THR A 24 15.53 7.19 -11.98
C THR A 24 15.04 5.95 -12.73
N ASN A 25 13.75 5.61 -12.68
CA ASN A 25 13.22 4.37 -13.22
C ASN A 25 12.35 4.60 -14.46
N PRO A 26 12.68 4.08 -15.65
CA PRO A 26 11.87 4.28 -16.85
C PRO A 26 10.46 3.66 -16.78
N VAL A 27 10.24 2.70 -15.88
CA VAL A 27 8.97 1.99 -15.68
C VAL A 27 8.22 2.50 -14.43
N TRP A 28 8.61 3.66 -13.90
CA TRP A 28 8.02 4.27 -12.70
C TRP A 28 6.48 4.34 -12.76
N TRP A 29 5.92 4.59 -13.94
CA TRP A 29 4.49 4.76 -14.17
C TRP A 29 3.66 3.51 -13.85
N ALA A 30 4.26 2.32 -13.84
CA ALA A 30 3.57 1.08 -13.50
C ALA A 30 3.38 0.92 -11.98
N TYR A 31 4.32 1.40 -11.17
CA TYR A 31 4.39 1.13 -9.73
C TYR A 31 4.09 2.36 -8.87
N VAL A 32 4.69 3.51 -9.22
CA VAL A 32 4.61 4.76 -8.45
C VAL A 32 3.18 5.18 -8.13
N PRO A 33 2.22 5.20 -9.09
CA PRO A 33 0.85 5.63 -8.79
C PRO A 33 0.20 4.85 -7.64
N VAL A 34 0.56 3.57 -7.49
CA VAL A 34 -0.05 2.67 -6.49
C VAL A 34 0.39 3.01 -5.08
N TYR A 35 1.61 3.54 -4.89
CA TYR A 35 2.13 3.90 -3.58
C TYR A 35 2.15 5.42 -3.32
N ILE A 36 2.27 6.27 -4.33
CA ILE A 36 2.22 7.74 -4.17
C ILE A 36 0.85 8.22 -3.65
N VAL A 37 -0.24 7.62 -4.12
CA VAL A 37 -1.60 7.97 -3.69
C VAL A 37 -1.80 7.67 -2.21
N PRO A 38 -1.56 6.44 -1.70
CA PRO A 38 -1.66 6.19 -0.26
C PRO A 38 -0.64 7.00 0.56
N ALA A 39 0.54 7.33 0.04
CA ALA A 39 1.50 8.23 0.70
C ALA A 39 0.89 9.62 0.97
N VAL A 40 0.29 10.24 -0.05
CA VAL A 40 -0.38 11.54 0.07
C VAL A 40 -1.57 11.45 1.04
N LEU A 41 -2.37 10.39 0.93
CA LEU A 41 -3.52 10.18 1.83
C LEU A 41 -3.10 9.93 3.28
N ALA A 42 -1.92 9.33 3.51
CA ALA A 42 -1.37 9.10 4.83
C ALA A 42 -0.87 10.40 5.50
N ILE A 43 -0.37 11.35 4.70
CA ILE A 43 0.00 12.69 5.16
C ILE A 43 -1.25 13.52 5.47
N ILE A 44 -2.22 13.53 4.54
CA ILE A 44 -3.44 14.34 4.64
C ILE A 44 -4.61 13.47 5.10
N GLN A 45 -4.68 13.20 6.41
CA GLN A 45 -5.74 12.34 6.97
C GLN A 45 -7.06 13.11 7.18
N MET A 46 -7.98 13.00 6.23
CA MET A 46 -9.31 13.64 6.31
C MET A 46 -10.44 12.60 6.32
N PRO A 47 -10.63 11.83 7.40
CA PRO A 47 -11.59 10.71 7.44
C PRO A 47 -13.07 11.13 7.28
N ARG A 48 -13.40 12.42 7.45
CA ARG A 48 -14.75 12.95 7.22
C ARG A 48 -15.01 13.34 5.76
N ASN A 49 -13.96 13.52 4.96
CA ASN A 49 -14.07 13.92 3.56
C ASN A 49 -14.41 12.69 2.70
N VAL A 50 -15.48 12.79 1.90
CA VAL A 50 -15.92 11.71 1.00
C VAL A 50 -14.83 11.35 -0.01
N THR A 51 -14.15 12.34 -0.58
CA THR A 51 -13.06 12.15 -1.55
C THR A 51 -11.92 11.36 -0.95
N TRP A 52 -11.49 11.69 0.28
CA TRP A 52 -10.42 10.95 0.97
C TRP A 52 -10.86 9.52 1.27
N ARG A 53 -12.12 9.30 1.66
CA ARG A 53 -12.67 7.96 1.92
C ARG A 53 -12.73 7.10 0.65
N THR A 54 -13.12 7.68 -0.47
CA THR A 54 -13.18 6.99 -1.76
C THR A 54 -11.78 6.65 -2.25
N LEU A 55 -10.87 7.63 -2.26
CA LEU A 55 -9.49 7.42 -2.69
C LEU A 55 -8.77 6.40 -1.81
N SER A 56 -8.91 6.48 -0.49
CA SER A 56 -8.32 5.48 0.42
C SER A 56 -8.87 4.08 0.17
N SER A 57 -10.18 3.93 -0.07
CA SER A 57 -10.76 2.64 -0.42
C SER A 57 -10.25 2.10 -1.76
N ILE A 58 -10.10 2.95 -2.78
CA ILE A 58 -9.49 2.57 -4.06
C ILE A 58 -8.03 2.14 -3.85
N SER A 59 -7.24 2.91 -3.10
CA SER A 59 -5.84 2.58 -2.81
C SER A 59 -5.69 1.26 -2.06
N ILE A 60 -6.59 0.95 -1.12
CA ILE A 60 -6.60 -0.33 -0.41
C ILE A 60 -6.86 -1.48 -1.39
N VAL A 61 -7.91 -1.37 -2.20
CA VAL A 61 -8.28 -2.45 -3.14
C VAL A 61 -7.21 -2.62 -4.22
N VAL A 62 -6.85 -1.54 -4.91
CA VAL A 62 -5.85 -1.57 -5.99
C VAL A 62 -4.50 -2.00 -5.44
N GLY A 63 -4.04 -1.41 -4.33
CA GLY A 63 -2.78 -1.77 -3.69
C GLY A 63 -2.76 -3.24 -3.23
N GLY A 64 -3.83 -3.72 -2.60
CA GLY A 64 -3.96 -5.11 -2.17
C GLY A 64 -3.93 -6.10 -3.33
N PHE A 65 -4.74 -5.87 -4.36
CA PHE A 65 -4.75 -6.70 -5.57
C PHE A 65 -3.40 -6.67 -6.28
N TYR A 66 -2.79 -5.49 -6.41
CA TYR A 66 -1.52 -5.34 -7.11
C TYR A 66 -0.37 -5.98 -6.35
N SER A 67 -0.29 -5.81 -5.02
CA SER A 67 0.67 -6.55 -4.18
C SER A 67 0.49 -8.06 -4.29
N THR A 68 -0.74 -8.56 -4.25
CA THR A 68 -1.02 -10.01 -4.37
C THR A 68 -0.63 -10.54 -5.74
N PHE A 69 -0.96 -9.79 -6.80
CA PHE A 69 -0.63 -10.15 -8.17
C PHE A 69 0.88 -10.20 -8.38
N LEU A 70 1.63 -9.19 -7.94
CA LEU A 70 3.08 -9.17 -8.04
C LEU A 70 3.70 -10.32 -7.24
N MET A 71 3.25 -10.51 -6.00
CA MET A 71 3.72 -11.61 -5.15
C MET A 71 3.52 -12.98 -5.82
N TRP A 72 2.32 -13.24 -6.34
CA TRP A 72 2.03 -14.48 -7.05
C TRP A 72 2.89 -14.64 -8.31
N THR A 73 3.05 -13.56 -9.08
CA THR A 73 3.84 -13.55 -10.32
C THR A 73 5.30 -13.89 -10.03
N PHE A 74 5.92 -13.19 -9.07
CA PHE A 74 7.34 -13.39 -8.77
C PHE A 74 7.60 -14.74 -8.09
N SER A 75 6.72 -15.19 -7.19
CA SER A 75 6.82 -16.54 -6.61
C SER A 75 6.70 -17.64 -7.69
N SER A 76 5.88 -17.42 -8.71
CA SER A 76 5.74 -18.37 -9.83
C SER A 76 6.97 -18.37 -10.75
N VAL A 77 7.54 -17.18 -10.99
CA VAL A 77 8.68 -16.97 -11.89
C VAL A 77 10.02 -17.35 -11.25
N GLU A 78 10.14 -17.33 -9.92
CA GLU A 78 11.35 -17.76 -9.20
C GLU A 78 11.75 -19.21 -9.52
N SER A 79 10.80 -20.04 -9.95
CA SER A 79 11.05 -21.40 -10.46
C SER A 79 11.76 -21.45 -11.82
N THR A 80 11.93 -20.31 -12.49
CA THR A 80 12.46 -20.19 -13.86
C THR A 80 13.73 -19.32 -13.88
N PRO A 81 14.94 -19.93 -13.98
CA PRO A 81 16.23 -19.25 -13.78
C PRO A 81 16.66 -18.27 -14.88
N THR A 82 15.81 -17.97 -15.87
CA THR A 82 16.14 -17.12 -17.02
C THR A 82 15.57 -15.70 -16.95
N ILE A 83 14.77 -15.37 -15.94
CA ILE A 83 14.12 -14.07 -15.81
C ILE A 83 14.71 -13.32 -14.61
N ASN A 84 15.35 -12.17 -14.86
CA ASN A 84 15.85 -11.29 -13.80
C ASN A 84 14.66 -10.64 -13.07
N LEU A 85 14.55 -10.88 -11.75
CA LEU A 85 13.50 -10.33 -10.88
C LEU A 85 13.76 -8.88 -10.42
N GLU A 86 14.38 -8.04 -11.25
CA GLU A 86 14.73 -6.65 -10.88
C GLU A 86 13.50 -5.79 -10.48
N GLU A 87 12.32 -6.17 -10.93
CA GLU A 87 11.05 -5.49 -10.61
C GLU A 87 10.49 -5.88 -9.23
N ALA A 88 10.99 -6.94 -8.59
CA ALA A 88 10.53 -7.36 -7.26
C ALA A 88 10.80 -6.29 -6.17
N LYS A 89 11.81 -5.43 -6.38
CA LYS A 89 12.13 -4.28 -5.53
C LYS A 89 10.99 -3.28 -5.37
N ASN A 90 10.01 -3.31 -6.29
CA ASN A 90 8.83 -2.44 -6.24
C ASN A 90 7.71 -2.99 -5.35
N ILE A 91 7.76 -4.26 -4.93
CA ILE A 91 6.74 -4.86 -4.05
C ILE A 91 6.71 -4.20 -2.67
N PRO A 92 7.85 -4.01 -1.96
CA PRO A 92 7.83 -3.40 -0.63
C PRO A 92 7.16 -2.01 -0.57
N PRO A 93 7.45 -1.02 -1.44
CA PRO A 93 6.80 0.29 -1.35
C PRO A 93 5.30 0.23 -1.64
N ILE A 94 4.86 -0.62 -2.57
CA ILE A 94 3.43 -0.84 -2.86
C ILE A 94 2.73 -1.44 -1.66
N ALA A 95 3.29 -2.53 -1.13
CA ALA A 95 2.77 -3.25 0.01
C ALA A 95 2.71 -2.35 1.26
N LEU A 96 3.76 -1.56 1.51
CA LEU A 96 3.81 -0.61 2.62
C LEU A 96 2.77 0.50 2.47
N GLY A 97 2.59 1.06 1.26
CA GLY A 97 1.57 2.08 1.00
C GLY A 97 0.16 1.55 1.26
N ALA A 98 -0.16 0.38 0.74
CA ALA A 98 -1.45 -0.27 0.94
C ALA A 98 -1.71 -0.66 2.41
N PHE A 99 -0.69 -1.17 3.10
CA PHE A 99 -0.75 -1.48 4.53
C PHE A 99 -0.99 -0.21 5.35
N LEU A 100 -0.23 0.86 5.10
CA LEU A 100 -0.31 2.12 5.83
C LEU A 100 -1.71 2.74 5.74
N ILE A 101 -2.28 2.84 4.52
CA ILE A 101 -3.62 3.40 4.36
C ILE A 101 -4.71 2.50 4.95
N SER A 102 -4.53 1.17 4.89
CA SER A 102 -5.43 0.22 5.54
C SER A 102 -5.41 0.39 7.06
N PHE A 103 -4.22 0.53 7.65
CA PHE A 103 -4.03 0.77 9.06
C PHE A 103 -4.69 2.08 9.52
N ILE A 104 -4.47 3.19 8.79
CA ILE A 104 -5.11 4.49 9.06
C ILE A 104 -6.64 4.38 9.00
N ARG A 105 -7.18 3.60 8.06
CA ARG A 105 -8.62 3.35 7.97
C ARG A 105 -9.13 2.57 9.18
N LEU A 106 -8.44 1.49 9.58
CA LEU A 106 -8.83 0.70 10.74
C LEU A 106 -8.80 1.49 12.05
N THR A 107 -7.86 2.41 12.21
CA THR A 107 -7.70 3.20 13.45
C THR A 107 -8.69 4.37 13.56
N ASN A 108 -9.12 4.95 12.44
CA ASN A 108 -10.04 6.09 12.44
C ASN A 108 -11.52 5.71 12.27
N GLU A 109 -11.84 4.45 11.96
CA GLU A 109 -13.20 4.02 11.65
C GLU A 109 -13.97 3.58 12.92
N LYS A 110 -15.17 4.14 13.12
CA LYS A 110 -16.06 3.75 14.22
C LYS A 110 -17.04 2.69 13.73
N VAL A 111 -17.05 1.54 14.40
CA VAL A 111 -18.00 0.47 14.13
C VAL A 111 -19.29 0.77 14.90
N THR A 112 -20.35 1.12 14.16
CA THR A 112 -21.67 1.47 14.74
C THR A 112 -22.79 0.63 14.14
N GLN A 113 -22.55 -0.07 13.03
CA GLN A 113 -23.53 -0.86 12.29
C GLN A 113 -22.92 -2.21 11.89
N PRO A 114 -23.74 -3.29 11.77
CA PRO A 114 -23.27 -4.61 11.35
C PRO A 114 -22.47 -4.61 10.04
N VAL A 115 -22.87 -3.79 9.06
CA VAL A 115 -22.20 -3.67 7.76
C VAL A 115 -20.77 -3.11 7.89
N HIS A 116 -20.50 -2.33 8.95
CA HIS A 116 -19.15 -1.84 9.20
C HIS A 116 -18.20 -2.99 9.54
N TYR A 117 -18.65 -4.06 10.18
CA TYR A 117 -17.80 -5.23 10.45
C TYR A 117 -17.31 -5.88 9.16
N VAL A 118 -18.20 -6.10 8.18
CA VAL A 118 -17.83 -6.70 6.89
C VAL A 118 -16.76 -5.84 6.20
N ARG A 119 -16.96 -4.52 6.15
CA ARG A 119 -15.99 -3.59 5.58
C ARG A 119 -14.66 -3.63 6.32
N THR A 120 -14.68 -3.58 7.66
CA THR A 120 -13.47 -3.61 8.50
C THR A 120 -12.72 -4.94 8.34
N SER A 121 -13.43 -6.06 8.21
CA SER A 121 -12.82 -7.38 7.94
C SER A 121 -12.12 -7.43 6.59
N ILE A 122 -12.70 -6.82 5.54
CA ILE A 122 -12.05 -6.72 4.23
C ILE A 122 -10.77 -5.87 4.32
N ILE A 123 -10.83 -4.71 4.98
CA ILE A 123 -9.65 -3.84 5.15
C ILE A 123 -8.57 -4.57 5.96
N LEU A 124 -8.95 -5.29 7.01
CA LEU A 124 -8.02 -6.07 7.82
C LEU A 124 -7.37 -7.20 7.00
N PHE A 125 -8.14 -7.92 6.19
CA PHE A 125 -7.61 -8.95 5.31
C PHE A 125 -6.57 -8.39 4.33
N VAL A 126 -6.87 -7.26 3.69
CA VAL A 126 -5.92 -6.58 2.81
C VAL A 126 -4.68 -6.11 3.57
N ALA A 127 -4.83 -5.57 4.78
CA ALA A 127 -3.71 -5.17 5.62
C ALA A 127 -2.78 -6.36 5.95
N ILE A 128 -3.35 -7.53 6.24
CA ILE A 128 -2.55 -8.74 6.54
C ILE A 128 -1.78 -9.21 5.30
N ILE A 129 -2.44 -9.27 4.14
CA ILE A 129 -1.78 -9.68 2.88
C ILE A 129 -0.65 -8.72 2.51
N THR A 130 -0.91 -7.41 2.58
CA THR A 130 0.08 -6.40 2.21
C THR A 130 1.23 -6.34 3.21
N LEU A 131 0.98 -6.54 4.51
CA LEU A 131 2.04 -6.71 5.49
C LEU A 131 2.90 -7.95 5.20
N TYR A 132 2.28 -9.06 4.83
CA TYR A 132 2.99 -10.28 4.46
C TYR A 132 3.84 -10.09 3.20
N ALA A 133 3.28 -9.46 2.15
CA ALA A 133 4.02 -9.14 0.93
C ALA A 133 5.21 -8.21 1.20
N PHE A 134 5.06 -7.24 2.11
CA PHE A 134 6.16 -6.39 2.55
C PHE A 134 7.25 -7.22 3.23
N ILE A 135 6.92 -8.05 4.21
CA ILE A 135 7.90 -8.86 4.95
C ILE A 135 8.60 -9.88 4.06
N ALA A 136 7.87 -10.52 3.13
CA ALA A 136 8.42 -11.56 2.28
C ALA A 136 9.45 -11.03 1.25
N TYR A 137 9.30 -9.78 0.82
CA TYR A 137 10.16 -9.17 -0.21
C TYR A 137 11.08 -8.09 0.33
N PHE A 138 11.02 -7.77 1.63
CA PHE A 138 12.00 -6.90 2.29
C PHE A 138 13.18 -7.78 2.75
N PRO A 139 14.40 -7.68 2.19
CA PRO A 139 15.06 -6.51 1.60
C PRO A 139 15.60 -6.76 0.16
N PHE A 140 14.85 -7.48 -0.68
CA PHE A 140 15.21 -7.68 -2.08
C PHE A 140 15.21 -6.36 -2.87
#